data_AF-A0AAE9X226-F1
#
_entry.id   AF-A0AAE9X226-F1
#
_cell.length_a   1.000
_cell.length_b   1.000
_cell.length_c   1.000
_cell.angle_alpha   90.00
_cell.angle_beta   90.00
_cell.angle_gamma   90.00
#
_symmetry.space_group_name_H-M   'P 1'
#
loop_
_entity.id
_entity.type
_entity.pdbx_description
1 polymer ?
#
loop_
_entity_poly.entity_id
_entity_poly.type
_entity_poly.pdbx_seq_one_letter_code
_entity_poly.pdbx_strand_id
1 'polypeptide(L)'
;MVELSNDEAISFLKQALHEAEKSLKVETKEMPIFCLLINEKKEIISSSYNCTNESKNGCRHCEIIAIDKYIYGKNYEKMKNKNLIKCFNNNTNSINKSLSNYFSELKNIDKEFEDNKENTNCTKEHSINFEQIQKEITKKIQKLKKFTIVVTCEPCIMCVYALKLVGIQDIYFCCLNERFGGCGSVLSLHQV
;
A
#
# COMPACT_ATOMS: atom_id res chain seq x y z
N MET A 1 16.69 8.20 -4.41
CA MET A 1 15.50 8.16 -5.26
C MET A 1 15.76 7.15 -6.37
N VAL A 2 14.73 6.53 -6.92
CA VAL A 2 14.87 5.48 -7.94
C VAL A 2 14.25 6.01 -9.20
N GLU A 3 15.13 6.54 -10.02
CA GLU A 3 14.78 6.98 -11.36
C GLU A 3 15.03 5.82 -12.31
N LEU A 4 13.97 5.43 -13.01
CA LEU A 4 14.02 4.46 -14.09
C LEU A 4 14.34 5.19 -15.38
N SER A 5 15.24 4.62 -16.19
CA SER A 5 15.37 5.03 -17.59
C SER A 5 14.08 4.73 -18.36
N ASN A 6 13.89 5.37 -19.51
CA ASN A 6 12.71 5.14 -20.35
C ASN A 6 12.54 3.66 -20.71
N ASP A 7 13.62 2.96 -21.07
CA ASP A 7 13.55 1.54 -21.43
C ASP A 7 13.16 0.65 -20.25
N GLU A 8 13.68 0.95 -19.05
CA GLU A 8 13.31 0.25 -17.83
C GLU A 8 11.86 0.50 -17.45
N ALA A 9 11.41 1.76 -17.47
CA ALA A 9 10.02 2.12 -17.21
C ALA A 9 9.08 1.41 -18.18
N ILE A 10 9.38 1.42 -19.49
CA ILE A 10 8.60 0.72 -20.51
C ILE A 10 8.58 -0.80 -20.24
N SER A 11 9.70 -1.39 -19.85
CA SER A 11 9.76 -2.83 -19.52
C SER A 11 8.85 -3.19 -18.35
N PHE A 12 8.89 -2.42 -17.26
CA PHE A 12 8.00 -2.64 -16.11
C PHE A 12 6.53 -2.35 -16.43
N LEU A 13 6.25 -1.30 -17.20
CA LEU A 13 4.87 -0.97 -17.63
C LEU A 13 4.28 -2.08 -18.50
N LYS A 14 5.07 -2.69 -19.39
CA LYS A 14 4.64 -3.86 -20.19
C LYS A 14 4.30 -5.06 -19.29
N GLN A 15 5.12 -5.32 -18.27
CA GLN A 15 4.82 -6.38 -17.29
C GLN A 15 3.54 -6.06 -16.51
N ALA A 16 3.37 -4.81 -16.06
CA ALA A 16 2.18 -4.39 -15.33
C ALA A 16 0.90 -4.49 -16.18
N LEU A 17 0.98 -4.12 -17.47
CA LEU A 17 -0.15 -4.26 -18.42
C LEU A 17 -0.52 -5.72 -18.64
N HIS A 18 0.46 -6.61 -18.83
CA HIS A 18 0.21 -8.03 -19.00
C HIS A 18 -0.50 -8.65 -17.78
N GLU A 19 -0.11 -8.23 -16.57
CA GLU A 19 -0.80 -8.61 -15.34
C GLU A 19 -2.20 -7.99 -15.28
N ALA A 20 -2.37 -6.69 -15.53
CA ALA A 20 -3.68 -6.03 -15.57
C ALA A 20 -4.68 -6.75 -16.49
N GLU A 21 -4.26 -7.21 -17.67
CA GLU A 21 -5.11 -8.01 -18.57
C GLU A 21 -5.59 -9.33 -17.96
N LYS A 22 -4.83 -9.95 -17.05
CA LYS A 22 -5.28 -11.15 -16.34
C LYS A 22 -6.46 -10.83 -15.43
N SER A 23 -6.48 -9.66 -14.78
CA SER A 23 -7.64 -9.25 -13.98
C SER A 23 -8.93 -9.04 -14.79
N LEU A 24 -8.81 -8.74 -16.09
CA LEU A 24 -9.95 -8.75 -17.02
C LEU A 24 -10.47 -10.16 -17.31
N LYS A 25 -9.56 -11.15 -17.37
CA LYS A 25 -9.90 -12.56 -17.64
C LYS A 25 -10.40 -13.29 -16.40
N VAL A 26 -10.02 -12.82 -15.20
CA VAL A 26 -10.43 -13.38 -13.91
C VAL A 26 -11.80 -12.81 -13.51
N GLU A 27 -12.71 -13.68 -13.08
CA GLU A 27 -14.11 -13.37 -12.67
C GLU A 27 -14.28 -12.35 -11.53
N THR A 28 -13.19 -11.78 -11.00
CA THR A 28 -13.18 -10.83 -9.88
C THR A 28 -13.95 -9.54 -10.13
N LYS A 29 -14.21 -9.17 -11.40
CA LYS A 29 -14.92 -7.95 -11.79
C LYS A 29 -14.32 -6.67 -11.18
N GLU A 30 -13.02 -6.64 -10.91
CA GLU A 30 -12.30 -5.45 -10.44
C GLU A 30 -11.87 -4.57 -11.63
N MET A 31 -11.55 -3.31 -11.36
CA MET A 31 -10.95 -2.46 -12.38
C MET A 31 -9.54 -2.96 -12.76
N PRO A 32 -9.19 -2.99 -14.05
CA PRO A 32 -7.92 -3.56 -14.54
C PRO A 32 -6.74 -2.61 -14.37
N ILE A 33 -6.48 -2.23 -13.12
CA ILE A 33 -5.33 -1.40 -12.74
C ILE A 33 -4.38 -2.25 -11.92
N PHE A 34 -3.11 -2.25 -12.33
CA PHE A 34 -2.07 -3.03 -11.70
C PHE A 34 -0.87 -2.16 -11.35
N CYS A 35 -0.31 -2.40 -10.16
CA CYS A 35 0.80 -1.65 -9.61
C CYS A 35 1.97 -2.57 -9.27
N LEU A 36 3.18 -2.08 -9.53
CA LEU A 36 4.46 -2.63 -9.12
C LEU A 36 5.17 -1.63 -8.21
N LEU A 37 5.73 -2.13 -7.10
CA LEU A 37 6.60 -1.39 -6.21
C LEU A 37 8.05 -1.85 -6.44
N ILE A 38 8.89 -0.94 -6.91
CA ILE A 38 10.26 -1.22 -7.34
C ILE A 38 11.27 -0.61 -6.36
N ASN A 39 12.29 -1.38 -5.96
CA ASN A 39 13.34 -0.89 -5.06
C ASN A 39 14.51 -0.21 -5.78
N GLU A 40 15.51 0.22 -5.01
CA GLU A 40 16.75 0.83 -5.50
C GLU A 40 17.63 -0.07 -6.36
N LYS A 41 17.41 -1.37 -6.31
CA LYS A 41 18.08 -2.36 -7.16
C LYS A 41 17.29 -2.67 -8.43
N LYS A 42 16.19 -1.95 -8.68
CA LYS A 42 15.27 -2.15 -9.81
C LYS A 42 14.64 -3.55 -9.79
N GLU A 43 14.34 -4.06 -8.60
CA GLU A 43 13.64 -5.32 -8.37
C GLU A 43 12.19 -5.06 -7.96
N ILE A 44 11.27 -5.90 -8.43
CA ILE A 44 9.86 -5.87 -7.99
C ILE A 44 9.78 -6.46 -6.58
N ILE A 45 9.44 -5.63 -5.60
CA ILE A 45 9.30 -6.05 -4.19
C ILE A 45 7.84 -6.30 -3.81
N SER A 46 6.91 -5.65 -4.49
CA SER A 46 5.49 -5.90 -4.32
C SER A 46 4.71 -5.62 -5.58
N SER A 47 3.54 -6.26 -5.70
CA SER A 47 2.61 -6.04 -6.78
C SER A 47 1.16 -6.31 -6.36
N SER A 48 0.22 -5.65 -7.02
CA SER A 48 -1.21 -5.78 -6.69
C SER A 48 -2.14 -5.25 -7.77
N TYR A 49 -3.37 -5.74 -7.70
CA TYR A 49 -4.56 -5.24 -8.39
C TYR A 49 -5.40 -4.38 -7.45
N ASN A 50 -6.38 -3.67 -8.02
CA ASN A 50 -7.48 -3.14 -7.23
C ASN A 50 -8.29 -4.29 -6.61
N CYS A 51 -8.72 -4.11 -5.36
CA CYS A 51 -9.54 -5.09 -4.63
C CYS A 51 -10.73 -4.40 -3.96
N THR A 52 -11.33 -3.41 -4.62
CA THR A 52 -12.39 -2.56 -4.06
C THR A 52 -13.70 -3.30 -3.80
N ASN A 53 -14.08 -4.19 -4.72
CA ASN A 53 -15.28 -5.01 -4.64
C ASN A 53 -15.08 -6.14 -3.62
N GLU A 54 -13.97 -6.87 -3.72
CA GLU A 54 -13.67 -7.99 -2.80
C GLU A 54 -13.63 -7.52 -1.35
N SER A 55 -12.95 -6.39 -1.10
CA SER A 55 -12.81 -5.84 0.25
C SER A 55 -14.00 -5.01 0.74
N LYS A 56 -14.94 -4.67 -0.15
CA LYS A 56 -16.02 -3.70 0.10
C LYS A 56 -15.49 -2.36 0.64
N ASN A 57 -14.32 -1.94 0.16
CA ASN A 57 -13.64 -0.74 0.61
C ASN A 57 -13.06 0.03 -0.59
N GLY A 58 -13.63 1.19 -0.87
CA GLY A 58 -13.26 2.05 -2.00
C GLY A 58 -11.83 2.59 -1.95
N CYS A 59 -11.10 2.45 -0.83
CA CYS A 59 -9.70 2.86 -0.72
C CYS A 59 -8.71 1.75 -1.12
N ARG A 60 -9.17 0.52 -1.40
CA ARG A 60 -8.30 -0.64 -1.71
C ARG A 60 -7.83 -0.64 -3.17
N HIS A 61 -7.13 0.41 -3.52
CA HIS A 61 -6.45 0.57 -4.81
C HIS A 61 -5.09 -0.12 -4.81
N CYS A 62 -4.63 -0.51 -5.99
CA CYS A 62 -3.43 -1.32 -6.19
C CYS A 62 -2.16 -0.70 -5.59
N GLU A 63 -2.02 0.63 -5.60
CA GLU A 63 -0.88 1.37 -5.06
C GLU A 63 -0.82 1.24 -3.54
N ILE A 64 -1.98 1.41 -2.89
CA ILE A 64 -2.11 1.26 -1.43
C ILE A 64 -1.82 -0.18 -1.02
N ILE A 65 -2.38 -1.14 -1.76
CA ILE A 65 -2.20 -2.56 -1.49
C ILE A 65 -0.72 -2.96 -1.63
N ALA A 66 0.00 -2.43 -2.63
CA ALA A 66 1.42 -2.76 -2.85
C ALA A 66 2.27 -2.30 -1.65
N ILE A 67 1.99 -1.10 -1.12
CA ILE A 67 2.64 -0.58 0.07
C ILE A 67 2.30 -1.44 1.30
N ASP A 68 1.02 -1.76 1.51
CA ASP A 68 0.58 -2.59 2.64
C ASP A 68 1.24 -3.98 2.61
N LYS A 69 1.26 -4.62 1.43
CA LYS A 69 1.94 -5.92 1.24
C LYS A 69 3.41 -5.84 1.59
N TYR A 70 4.11 -4.79 1.14
CA TYR A 70 5.51 -4.58 1.50
C TYR A 70 5.69 -4.38 3.00
N ILE A 71 4.91 -3.48 3.62
CA ILE A 71 5.05 -3.12 5.02
C ILE A 71 4.74 -4.32 5.92
N TYR A 72 3.60 -4.96 5.74
CA TYR A 72 3.16 -6.09 6.57
C TYR A 72 3.85 -7.40 6.23
N GLY A 73 4.35 -7.58 5.00
CA GLY A 73 4.99 -8.81 4.55
C GLY A 73 4.09 -10.02 4.79
N LYS A 74 4.60 -11.03 5.51
CA LYS A 74 3.85 -12.26 5.83
C LYS A 74 2.56 -12.01 6.60
N ASN A 75 2.45 -10.90 7.32
CA ASN A 75 1.26 -10.55 8.11
C ASN A 75 0.18 -9.84 7.29
N TYR A 76 0.38 -9.60 5.98
CA TYR A 76 -0.54 -8.82 5.16
C TYR A 76 -1.98 -9.35 5.24
N GLU A 77 -2.22 -10.66 5.13
CA GLU A 77 -3.60 -11.19 5.16
C GLU A 77 -4.33 -10.92 6.47
N LYS A 78 -3.63 -10.98 7.62
CA LYS A 78 -4.20 -10.62 8.93
C LYS A 78 -4.41 -9.11 9.06
N MET A 79 -3.54 -8.33 8.42
CA MET A 79 -3.45 -6.87 8.58
C MET A 79 -4.15 -6.07 7.48
N LYS A 80 -4.61 -6.69 6.39
CA LYS A 80 -5.11 -5.99 5.18
C LYS A 80 -6.31 -5.08 5.42
N ASN A 81 -7.10 -5.35 6.47
CA ASN A 81 -8.23 -4.52 6.87
C ASN A 81 -7.85 -3.44 7.90
N LYS A 82 -6.60 -3.46 8.38
CA LYS A 82 -6.04 -2.48 9.30
C LYS A 82 -5.27 -1.44 8.46
N ASN A 83 -5.97 -0.36 8.13
CA ASN A 83 -5.47 0.68 7.23
C ASN A 83 -4.32 1.46 7.89
N LEU A 84 -3.07 1.11 7.59
CA LEU A 84 -1.90 1.84 8.10
C LEU A 84 -1.92 3.31 7.66
N ILE A 85 -2.47 3.59 6.48
CA ILE A 85 -2.51 4.95 5.92
C ILE A 85 -3.34 5.91 6.77
N LYS A 86 -4.25 5.40 7.64
CA LYS A 86 -4.92 6.23 8.66
C LYS A 86 -3.95 6.87 9.65
N CYS A 87 -2.71 6.40 9.74
CA CYS A 87 -1.66 7.00 10.59
C CYS A 87 -1.23 8.39 10.10
N PHE A 88 -1.28 8.70 8.81
CA PHE A 88 -0.54 9.84 8.27
C PHE A 88 -1.32 11.17 8.26
N ASN A 89 -2.21 11.39 9.24
CA ASN A 89 -3.03 12.60 9.30
C ASN A 89 -2.42 13.71 10.20
N ASN A 90 -1.98 14.79 9.53
CA ASN A 90 -1.81 16.20 9.93
C ASN A 90 -0.51 16.65 10.64
N ASN A 91 -0.19 17.95 10.43
CA ASN A 91 0.99 18.72 10.89
C ASN A 91 1.33 18.66 12.40
N THR A 92 0.47 18.04 13.21
CA THR A 92 0.62 17.91 14.66
C THR A 92 1.02 16.50 15.11
N ASN A 93 1.13 15.53 14.18
CA ASN A 93 1.50 14.15 14.46
C ASN A 93 2.76 13.73 13.69
N SER A 94 3.83 13.44 14.42
CA SER A 94 5.00 12.78 13.83
C SER A 94 4.63 11.36 13.40
N ILE A 95 5.27 10.85 12.33
CA ILE A 95 5.13 9.45 11.87
C ILE A 95 5.23 8.48 13.04
N ASN A 96 6.18 8.72 13.96
CA ASN A 96 6.39 7.90 15.14
C ASN A 96 5.17 7.88 16.08
N LYS A 97 4.53 9.03 16.31
CA LYS A 97 3.34 9.15 17.16
C LYS A 97 2.15 8.43 16.53
N SER A 98 1.94 8.60 15.23
CA SER A 98 0.86 7.93 14.53
C SER A 98 1.02 6.41 14.47
N LEU A 99 2.25 5.94 14.23
CA LEU A 99 2.56 4.51 14.31
C LEU A 99 2.31 3.99 15.74
N SER A 100 2.76 4.72 16.77
CA SER A 100 2.52 4.34 18.16
C SER A 100 1.03 4.21 18.47
N ASN A 101 0.21 5.18 18.05
CA ASN A 101 -1.24 5.14 18.25
C ASN A 101 -1.87 3.94 17.53
N TYR A 102 -1.50 3.72 16.27
CA TYR A 102 -1.99 2.59 15.49
C TYR A 102 -1.66 1.24 16.14
N PHE A 103 -0.43 1.05 16.60
CA PHE A 103 -0.07 -0.17 17.32
C PHE A 103 -0.74 -0.30 18.68
N SER A 104 -1.04 0.81 19.37
CA SER A 104 -1.82 0.79 20.60
C SER A 104 -3.26 0.34 20.36
N GLU A 105 -3.91 0.83 19.31
CA GLU A 105 -5.25 0.39 18.90
C GLU A 105 -5.28 -1.09 18.53
N LEU A 106 -4.26 -1.58 17.80
CA LEU A 106 -4.13 -3.00 17.49
C LEU A 106 -4.00 -3.88 18.73
N LYS A 107 -3.20 -3.45 19.72
CA LYS A 107 -3.07 -4.17 21.00
C LYS A 107 -4.40 -4.24 21.76
N ASN A 108 -5.19 -3.17 21.74
CA ASN A 108 -6.49 -3.14 22.40
C ASN A 108 -7.48 -4.09 21.73
N ILE A 109 -7.50 -4.13 20.40
CA ILE A 109 -8.37 -5.03 19.65
C ILE A 109 -7.99 -6.49 19.90
N ASP A 110 -6.71 -6.85 19.87
CA ASP A 110 -6.29 -8.23 20.14
C ASP A 110 -6.65 -8.66 21.58
N LYS A 111 -6.55 -7.75 22.58
CA LYS A 111 -7.02 -8.01 23.95
C LYS A 111 -8.53 -8.22 24.02
N GLU A 112 -9.34 -7.38 23.38
CA GLU A 112 -10.80 -7.58 23.34
C GLU A 112 -11.18 -8.93 22.71
N PHE A 113 -10.42 -9.40 21.70
CA PHE A 113 -10.63 -10.73 21.11
C PHE A 113 -10.19 -11.87 22.04
N GLU A 114 -9.13 -11.69 22.84
CA GLU A 114 -8.69 -12.66 23.86
C GLU A 114 -9.68 -12.74 25.03
N ASP A 115 -10.13 -11.61 25.56
CA ASP A 115 -11.11 -11.52 26.67
C ASP A 115 -12.46 -12.14 26.27
N ASN A 116 -12.88 -11.98 25.01
CA ASN A 116 -14.09 -12.63 24.50
C ASN A 116 -13.93 -14.14 24.24
N LYS A 117 -12.69 -14.64 24.09
CA LYS A 117 -12.38 -16.06 23.87
C LYS A 117 -12.26 -16.87 25.15
N GLU A 118 -12.15 -16.26 26.32
CA GLU A 118 -12.16 -16.99 27.60
C GLU A 118 -13.47 -17.80 27.84
N ASN A 119 -14.51 -17.59 27.02
CA ASN A 119 -15.72 -18.43 27.01
C ASN A 119 -15.71 -19.62 26.02
N THR A 120 -14.65 -19.83 25.23
CA THR A 120 -14.53 -20.98 24.32
C THR A 120 -13.09 -21.49 24.23
N ASN A 121 -12.82 -22.68 24.77
CA ASN A 121 -11.52 -23.35 24.71
C ASN A 121 -11.09 -23.64 23.27
N CYS A 122 -10.19 -22.83 22.70
CA CYS A 122 -9.39 -23.20 21.54
C CYS A 122 -7.96 -22.64 21.68
N THR A 123 -7.01 -23.41 21.17
CA THR A 123 -5.58 -23.46 21.50
C THR A 123 -4.79 -22.14 21.35
N LYS A 124 -3.85 -21.96 22.29
CA LYS A 124 -2.84 -20.89 22.36
C LYS A 124 -1.98 -20.84 21.10
N GLU A 125 -2.18 -19.85 20.24
CA GLU A 125 -1.29 -19.55 19.12
C GLU A 125 -0.61 -18.19 19.28
N HIS A 126 0.72 -18.23 19.44
CA HIS A 126 1.73 -17.19 19.19
C HIS A 126 1.39 -15.75 19.67
N SER A 127 1.94 -15.38 20.83
CA SER A 127 1.94 -13.97 21.25
C SER A 127 2.69 -13.11 20.23
N ILE A 128 1.96 -12.22 19.57
CA ILE A 128 2.51 -11.30 18.58
C ILE A 128 3.35 -10.25 19.33
N ASN A 129 4.67 -10.23 19.09
CA ASN A 129 5.53 -9.19 19.65
C ASN A 129 5.34 -7.87 18.86
N PHE A 130 4.39 -7.05 19.31
CA PHE A 130 4.05 -5.77 18.70
C PHE A 130 5.19 -4.75 18.65
N GLU A 131 6.10 -4.74 19.64
CA GLU A 131 7.25 -3.83 19.62
C GLU A 131 8.22 -4.17 18.49
N GLN A 132 8.49 -5.46 18.29
CA GLN A 132 9.32 -5.91 17.19
C GLN A 132 8.69 -5.58 15.83
N ILE A 133 7.37 -5.79 15.70
CA ILE A 133 6.63 -5.43 14.48
C ILE A 133 6.68 -3.93 14.24
N GLN A 134 6.49 -3.11 15.27
CA GLN A 134 6.56 -1.65 15.16
C GLN A 134 7.93 -1.19 14.65
N LYS A 135 9.02 -1.73 15.21
CA LYS A 135 10.38 -1.43 14.75
C LYS A 135 10.59 -1.82 13.29
N GLU A 136 10.15 -3.00 12.88
CA GLU A 136 10.27 -3.46 11.49
C GLU A 136 9.44 -2.64 10.50
N ILE A 137 8.19 -2.33 10.85
CA ILE A 137 7.33 -1.46 10.02
C ILE A 137 7.95 -0.06 9.86
N THR A 138 8.46 0.52 10.94
CA THR A 138 9.11 1.84 10.90
C THR A 138 10.30 1.83 9.95
N LYS A 139 11.17 0.81 10.00
CA LYS A 139 12.29 0.65 9.07
C LYS A 139 11.83 0.52 7.62
N LYS A 140 10.75 -0.24 7.37
CA LYS A 140 10.21 -0.40 6.01
C LYS A 140 9.65 0.91 5.46
N ILE A 141 8.88 1.66 6.25
CA ILE A 141 8.37 2.98 5.85
C ILE A 141 9.53 3.92 5.48
N GLN A 142 10.61 3.93 6.27
CA GLN A 142 11.79 4.73 5.95
C GLN A 142 12.47 4.32 4.64
N LYS A 143 12.43 3.03 4.27
CA LYS A 143 12.96 2.53 3.00
C LYS A 143 12.13 2.93 1.79
N LEU A 144 10.82 3.13 1.93
CA LEU A 144 9.93 3.50 0.81
C LEU A 144 10.37 4.78 0.08
N LYS A 145 11.08 5.69 0.76
CA LYS A 145 11.72 6.88 0.15
C LYS A 145 12.73 6.57 -0.97
N LYS A 146 13.19 5.33 -1.02
CA LYS A 146 14.13 4.83 -2.02
C LYS A 146 13.45 3.91 -3.03
N PHE A 147 12.12 3.86 -3.07
CA PHE A 147 11.37 3.01 -3.98
C PHE A 147 10.59 3.89 -4.97
N THR A 148 10.14 3.29 -6.07
CA THR A 148 9.30 3.93 -7.10
C THR A 148 8.08 3.08 -7.41
N ILE A 149 7.01 3.70 -7.92
CA ILE A 149 5.79 3.02 -8.33
C ILE A 149 5.71 2.99 -9.86
N VAL A 150 5.36 1.82 -10.39
CA VAL A 150 4.97 1.66 -11.79
C VAL A 150 3.53 1.14 -11.81
N VAL A 151 2.63 1.84 -12.48
CA VAL A 151 1.19 1.53 -12.47
C VAL A 151 0.57 1.67 -13.86
N THR A 152 -0.44 0.88 -14.19
CA THR A 152 -0.99 0.91 -15.56
C THR A 152 -1.84 2.15 -15.88
N CYS A 153 -2.38 2.83 -14.86
CA CYS A 153 -3.18 4.04 -15.00
C CYS A 153 -2.70 5.08 -13.99
N GLU A 154 -2.77 6.37 -14.34
CA GLU A 154 -2.40 7.47 -13.44
C GLU A 154 -3.09 7.31 -12.07
N PRO A 155 -2.31 7.31 -10.97
CA PRO A 155 -2.87 7.20 -9.63
C PRO A 155 -3.86 8.32 -9.33
N CYS A 156 -4.92 7.98 -8.60
CA CYS A 156 -5.87 8.99 -8.18
C CYS A 156 -5.28 9.93 -7.11
N ILE A 157 -5.92 11.07 -6.88
CA ILE A 157 -5.54 12.06 -5.84
C ILE A 157 -5.23 11.42 -4.49
N MET A 158 -6.07 10.47 -4.04
CA MET A 158 -5.86 9.73 -2.78
C MET A 158 -4.52 8.95 -2.80
N CYS A 159 -4.25 8.23 -3.89
CA CYS A 159 -3.06 7.39 -3.99
C CYS A 159 -1.80 8.24 -4.08
N VAL A 160 -1.79 9.31 -4.88
CA VAL A 160 -0.65 10.23 -4.97
C VAL A 160 -0.36 10.87 -3.61
N TYR A 161 -1.39 11.33 -2.89
CA TYR A 161 -1.19 11.91 -1.57
C TYR A 161 -0.62 10.89 -0.57
N ALA A 162 -1.12 9.66 -0.57
CA ALA A 162 -0.58 8.59 0.28
C ALA A 162 0.88 8.24 -0.05
N LEU A 163 1.23 8.16 -1.35
CA LEU A 163 2.59 7.92 -1.81
C LEU A 163 3.55 9.01 -1.34
N LYS A 164 3.11 10.27 -1.43
CA LYS A 164 3.85 11.42 -0.92
C LYS A 164 4.09 11.36 0.59
N LEU A 165 3.09 10.95 1.37
CA LEU A 165 3.20 10.80 2.83
C LEU A 165 4.25 9.75 3.24
N VAL A 166 4.37 8.65 2.48
CA VAL A 166 5.42 7.64 2.72
C VAL A 166 6.76 7.99 2.06
N GLY A 167 6.78 9.06 1.25
CA GLY A 167 7.96 9.64 0.64
C GLY A 167 8.40 9.01 -0.67
N ILE A 168 7.53 8.26 -1.36
CA ILE A 168 7.75 7.85 -2.76
C ILE A 168 7.54 9.08 -3.63
N GLN A 169 8.51 9.38 -4.51
CA GLN A 169 8.52 10.59 -5.33
C GLN A 169 8.29 10.28 -6.80
N ASP A 170 8.92 9.22 -7.30
CA ASP A 170 8.84 8.84 -8.70
C ASP A 170 7.66 7.88 -8.94
N ILE A 171 6.84 8.19 -9.95
CA ILE A 171 5.66 7.42 -10.35
C ILE A 171 5.65 7.35 -11.88
N TYR A 172 5.62 6.13 -12.42
CA TYR A 172 5.55 5.87 -13.85
C TYR A 172 4.20 5.23 -14.19
N PHE A 173 3.51 5.74 -15.22
CA PHE A 173 2.20 5.22 -15.61
C PHE A 173 1.95 5.25 -17.13
N CYS A 174 1.05 4.38 -17.62
CA CYS A 174 0.78 4.27 -19.06
C CYS A 174 -0.24 5.30 -19.57
N CYS A 175 -1.39 5.43 -18.92
CA CYS A 175 -2.48 6.29 -19.36
C CYS A 175 -2.93 7.26 -18.27
N LEU A 176 -3.57 8.36 -18.70
CA LEU A 176 -4.12 9.38 -17.82
C LEU A 176 -5.41 8.93 -17.15
N ASN A 177 -5.68 9.48 -15.97
CA ASN A 177 -6.92 9.28 -15.23
C ASN A 177 -7.75 10.56 -15.26
N GLU A 178 -8.62 10.67 -16.27
CA GLU A 178 -9.38 11.88 -16.58
C GLU A 178 -10.30 12.36 -15.46
N ARG A 179 -10.77 11.44 -14.59
CA ARG A 179 -11.76 11.76 -13.57
C ARG A 179 -11.15 12.03 -12.20
N PHE A 180 -10.04 11.38 -11.86
CA PHE A 180 -9.47 11.42 -10.52
C PHE A 180 -7.94 11.56 -10.47
N GLY A 181 -7.27 11.78 -11.59
CA GLY A 181 -5.81 11.79 -11.70
C GLY A 181 -5.13 12.82 -10.81
N GLY A 182 -4.21 12.35 -9.97
CA GLY A 182 -3.46 13.16 -9.00
C GLY A 182 -2.07 13.59 -9.47
N CYS A 183 -1.65 13.19 -10.67
CA CYS A 183 -0.37 13.53 -11.27
C CYS A 183 -0.49 14.59 -12.37
N GLY A 184 -1.64 15.27 -12.48
CA GLY A 184 -1.82 16.41 -13.36
C GLY A 184 -3.11 16.40 -14.18
N SER A 185 -3.77 15.25 -14.36
CA SER A 185 -5.02 15.22 -15.15
C SER A 185 -6.15 16.00 -14.48
N VAL A 186 -6.28 15.90 -13.15
CA VAL A 186 -7.27 16.65 -12.37
C VAL A 186 -6.60 17.56 -11.34
N LEU A 187 -5.60 17.04 -10.63
CA LEU A 187 -4.85 17.78 -9.63
C LEU A 187 -3.36 17.45 -9.75
N SER A 188 -2.50 18.45 -9.58
CA SER A 188 -1.04 18.29 -9.66
C SER A 188 -0.41 18.19 -8.29
N LEU A 189 -0.65 17.10 -7.55
CA LEU A 189 -0.09 16.93 -6.19
C LEU A 189 1.44 16.79 -6.15
N HIS A 190 2.04 16.48 -7.30
CA HIS A 190 3.48 16.43 -7.49
C HIS A 190 4.14 17.83 -7.55
N GLN A 191 3.36 18.91 -7.69
CA GLN A 191 3.87 20.29 -7.81
C GLN A 191 3.81 21.09 -6.50
N VAL A 192 3.04 20.62 -5.52
CA VAL A 192 2.86 21.23 -4.20
C VAL A 192 3.93 20.72 -3.24
#